data_AF-A0A955WMG6-F1
#
_entry.id   AF-A0A955WMG6-F1
#
_cell.length_a   1.000
_cell.length_b   1.000
_cell.length_c   1.000
_cell.angle_alpha   90.00
_cell.angle_beta   90.00
_cell.angle_gamma   90.00
#
_symmetry.space_group_name_H-M   'P 1'
#
loop_
_entity.id
_entity.type
_entity.pdbx_description
1 polymer ?
#
loop_
_entity_poly.entity_id
_entity_poly.type
_entity_poly.pdbx_seq_one_letter_code
_entity_poly.pdbx_strand_id
1 'polypeptide(L)'
;MAEITPWGDAWAQRPVILLTFANDHSGGEHGQGYLRNLRAEMKDITAALERASDEYEIVVDFFIEASGLFDLFARYHDRIVAFHYGGHAQGDALMLEDADGRPSAALAEGLAGRLGMLPNLSLVFLNGCTTRPHVTALQVGCQAPIIATERAIVDAVATQFARRFYRDLARGLTVGDAFQSAELEVRTQLRRPGEAWRMLLPVQAAPATEWPWGLHLHTQNPRGTDWRLHRRRAPWSRLAVGAVGGLAVAGLIGATLMAAGMISQPTPPSGRPPDAAPPTMDPGGGARGMSPPAAGDAAPPPVPD
;
A
#
# COMPACT_ATOMS: atom_id res chain seq x y z
N MET A 1 -15.22 -0.68 37.96
CA MET A 1 -15.45 0.33 36.91
C MET A 1 -14.92 -0.26 35.62
N ALA A 2 -15.81 -0.58 34.67
CA ALA A 2 -15.42 -1.13 33.38
C ALA A 2 -14.81 -0.01 32.52
N GLU A 3 -13.62 -0.24 31.96
CA GLU A 3 -13.04 0.63 30.93
C GLU A 3 -13.99 0.64 29.73
N ILE A 4 -14.57 1.81 29.45
CA ILE A 4 -15.28 2.08 28.21
C ILE A 4 -14.22 2.10 27.11
N THR A 5 -14.09 0.99 26.39
CA THR A 5 -13.38 0.99 25.11
C THR A 5 -14.21 1.84 24.14
N PRO A 6 -13.63 2.78 23.35
CA PRO A 6 -14.39 3.69 22.47
C PRO A 6 -15.20 3.00 21.35
N TRP A 7 -15.18 1.67 21.30
CA TRP A 7 -15.60 0.84 20.19
C TRP A 7 -16.73 -0.10 20.64
N GLY A 8 -17.84 0.44 21.12
CA GLY A 8 -19.05 -0.33 21.45
C GLY A 8 -19.76 -0.83 20.19
N ASP A 9 -20.17 -2.11 20.20
CA ASP A 9 -21.03 -2.87 19.25
C ASP A 9 -20.73 -2.86 17.74
N ALA A 10 -19.91 -1.95 17.22
CA ALA A 10 -19.49 -1.88 15.82
C ALA A 10 -18.64 -3.11 15.38
N TRP A 11 -18.15 -3.90 16.34
CA TRP A 11 -17.40 -5.14 16.11
C TRP A 11 -18.26 -6.38 15.84
N ALA A 12 -19.60 -6.26 15.76
CA ALA A 12 -20.43 -7.34 15.26
C ALA A 12 -20.16 -7.63 13.76
N GLN A 13 -19.68 -6.64 13.00
CA GLN A 13 -19.34 -6.77 11.59
C GLN A 13 -17.92 -6.28 11.31
N ARG A 14 -17.27 -6.90 10.32
CA ARG A 14 -15.90 -6.57 9.93
C ARG A 14 -15.82 -5.16 9.32
N PRO A 15 -14.79 -4.36 9.63
CA PRO A 15 -14.50 -3.14 8.88
C PRO A 15 -14.36 -3.41 7.38
N VAL A 16 -14.63 -2.41 6.56
CA VAL A 16 -14.68 -2.52 5.10
C VAL A 16 -13.50 -1.80 4.47
N ILE A 17 -12.80 -2.52 3.60
CA ILE A 17 -11.90 -1.92 2.60
C ILE A 17 -12.70 -1.90 1.29
N LEU A 18 -13.07 -0.70 0.86
CA LEU A 18 -13.87 -0.49 -0.34
C LEU A 18 -12.94 -0.20 -1.52
N LEU A 19 -12.93 -1.08 -2.51
CA LEU A 19 -12.18 -0.95 -3.75
C LEU A 19 -13.15 -0.69 -4.90
N THR A 20 -13.01 0.46 -5.56
CA THR A 20 -13.88 0.85 -6.67
C THR A 20 -13.06 1.14 -7.90
N PHE A 21 -13.59 0.73 -9.05
CA PHE A 21 -12.91 0.88 -10.33
C PHE A 21 -13.89 1.38 -11.39
N ALA A 22 -13.44 2.35 -12.17
CA ALA A 22 -14.19 2.92 -13.29
C ALA A 22 -13.29 2.99 -14.54
N ASN A 23 -13.86 2.66 -15.70
CA ASN A 23 -13.15 2.65 -16.97
C ASN A 23 -13.92 3.40 -18.07
N ASP A 24 -13.25 3.66 -19.19
CA ASP A 24 -13.89 4.23 -20.38
C ASP A 24 -14.22 3.13 -21.40
N HIS A 25 -15.49 2.76 -21.50
CA HIS A 25 -15.96 1.76 -22.47
C HIS A 25 -16.41 2.37 -23.82
N SER A 26 -16.27 3.68 -24.03
CA SER A 26 -16.81 4.38 -25.22
C SER A 26 -16.23 3.86 -26.55
N GLY A 27 -15.04 3.25 -26.52
CA GLY A 27 -14.39 2.61 -27.67
C GLY A 27 -14.17 1.10 -27.52
N GLY A 28 -14.85 0.47 -26.55
CA GLY A 28 -14.58 -0.90 -26.12
C GLY A 28 -13.15 -1.07 -25.59
N GLU A 29 -12.69 -2.32 -25.49
CA GLU A 29 -11.34 -2.61 -24.98
C GLU A 29 -10.23 -1.98 -25.83
N HIS A 30 -10.47 -1.63 -27.09
CA HIS A 30 -9.48 -0.99 -27.97
C HIS A 30 -9.52 0.56 -27.96
N GLY A 31 -10.43 1.16 -27.21
CA GLY A 31 -10.54 2.61 -27.06
C GLY A 31 -9.29 3.24 -26.44
N GLN A 32 -8.97 4.47 -26.83
CA GLN A 32 -7.80 5.20 -26.29
C GLN A 32 -7.93 5.51 -24.79
N GLY A 33 -9.15 5.66 -24.29
CA GLY A 33 -9.44 5.82 -22.87
C GLY A 33 -9.43 4.49 -22.09
N TYR A 34 -9.38 3.32 -22.71
CA TYR A 34 -9.53 2.09 -21.94
C TYR A 34 -8.26 1.74 -21.14
N LEU A 35 -8.36 1.79 -19.81
CA LEU A 35 -7.29 1.42 -18.88
C LEU A 35 -7.21 -0.11 -18.74
N ARG A 36 -6.18 -0.71 -19.33
CA ARG A 36 -6.05 -2.18 -19.48
C ARG A 36 -5.61 -2.86 -18.20
N ASN A 37 -4.83 -2.16 -17.38
CA ASN A 37 -4.25 -2.72 -16.17
C ASN A 37 -5.15 -2.55 -14.95
N LEU A 38 -6.29 -1.85 -15.02
CA LEU A 38 -7.24 -1.78 -13.88
C LEU A 38 -7.65 -3.16 -13.37
N ARG A 39 -7.87 -4.11 -14.29
CA ARG A 39 -8.17 -5.50 -13.90
C ARG A 39 -6.99 -6.18 -13.20
N ALA A 40 -5.76 -5.89 -13.63
CA ALA A 40 -4.56 -6.40 -12.98
C ALA A 40 -4.36 -5.75 -11.60
N GLU A 41 -4.55 -4.44 -11.50
CA GLU A 41 -4.51 -3.67 -10.25
C GLU A 41 -5.48 -4.24 -9.22
N MET A 42 -6.75 -4.39 -9.56
CA MET A 42 -7.74 -4.98 -8.66
C MET A 42 -7.36 -6.39 -8.21
N LYS A 43 -6.88 -7.24 -9.13
CA LYS A 43 -6.46 -8.60 -8.80
C LYS A 43 -5.29 -8.58 -7.83
N ASP A 44 -4.31 -7.72 -8.08
CA ASP A 44 -3.10 -7.59 -7.28
C ASP A 44 -3.39 -7.02 -5.88
N ILE A 45 -4.26 -6.01 -5.79
CA ILE A 45 -4.72 -5.45 -4.51
C ILE A 45 -5.51 -6.49 -3.72
N THR A 46 -6.46 -7.17 -4.36
CA THR A 46 -7.29 -8.18 -3.70
C THR A 46 -6.43 -9.34 -3.18
N ALA A 47 -5.50 -9.83 -4.00
CA ALA A 47 -4.54 -10.87 -3.60
C ALA A 47 -3.64 -10.42 -2.44
N ALA A 48 -3.21 -9.16 -2.41
CA ALA A 48 -2.46 -8.61 -1.29
C ALA A 48 -3.29 -8.60 0.02
N LEU A 49 -4.59 -8.28 -0.10
CA LEU A 49 -5.53 -8.16 1.00
C LEU A 49 -6.15 -9.49 1.45
N GLU A 50 -5.95 -10.60 0.73
CA GLU A 50 -6.37 -11.95 1.17
C GLU A 50 -5.89 -12.27 2.59
N ARG A 51 -4.69 -11.82 2.97
CA ARG A 51 -4.15 -12.03 4.32
C ARG A 51 -4.86 -11.23 5.42
N ALA A 52 -5.70 -10.27 5.04
CA ALA A 52 -6.50 -9.42 5.91
C ALA A 52 -8.00 -9.79 5.84
N SER A 53 -8.37 -10.78 5.01
CA SER A 53 -9.78 -11.12 4.75
C SER A 53 -10.50 -11.80 5.91
N ASP A 54 -9.81 -12.17 6.99
CA ASP A 54 -10.46 -12.65 8.22
C ASP A 54 -10.98 -11.49 9.08
N GLU A 55 -10.40 -10.31 8.88
CA GLU A 55 -10.59 -9.14 9.75
C GLU A 55 -11.32 -8.01 9.05
N TYR A 56 -11.14 -7.87 7.74
CA TYR A 56 -11.72 -6.82 6.91
C TYR A 56 -12.57 -7.43 5.81
N GLU A 57 -13.81 -6.97 5.64
CA GLU A 57 -14.58 -7.21 4.43
C GLU A 57 -13.97 -6.44 3.27
N ILE A 58 -13.59 -7.15 2.21
CA ILE A 58 -13.08 -6.54 0.99
C ILE A 58 -14.26 -6.43 0.03
N VAL A 59 -14.75 -5.21 -0.16
CA VAL A 59 -15.83 -4.93 -1.10
C VAL A 59 -15.19 -4.40 -2.37
N VAL A 60 -15.45 -5.07 -3.49
CA VAL A 60 -14.92 -4.71 -4.80
C VAL A 60 -16.09 -4.41 -5.72
N ASP A 61 -16.07 -3.23 -6.33
CA ASP A 61 -17.05 -2.85 -7.35
C ASP A 61 -16.33 -2.36 -8.62
N PHE A 62 -16.78 -2.88 -9.76
CA PHE A 62 -16.36 -2.50 -11.11
C PHE A 62 -17.58 -1.94 -11.82
N PHE A 63 -17.38 -1.01 -12.74
CA PHE A 63 -18.50 -0.32 -13.40
C PHE A 63 -19.24 0.64 -12.46
N ILE A 64 -18.47 1.35 -11.62
CA ILE A 64 -19.07 2.14 -10.56
C ILE A 64 -19.73 3.40 -11.13
N GLU A 65 -21.05 3.50 -10.98
CA GLU A 65 -21.80 4.73 -11.21
C GLU A 65 -21.78 5.64 -9.98
N ALA A 66 -22.05 6.93 -10.15
CA ALA A 66 -22.12 7.87 -9.03
C ALA A 66 -23.16 7.48 -7.97
N SER A 67 -24.35 7.06 -8.39
CA SER A 67 -25.41 6.57 -7.49
C SER A 67 -24.95 5.33 -6.72
N GLY A 68 -24.40 4.34 -7.43
CA GLY A 68 -23.89 3.10 -6.84
C GLY A 68 -22.78 3.35 -5.80
N LEU A 69 -21.87 4.29 -6.09
CA LEU A 69 -20.83 4.68 -5.14
C LEU A 69 -21.41 5.27 -3.85
N PHE A 70 -22.40 6.15 -3.96
CA PHE A 70 -23.06 6.74 -2.81
C PHE A 70 -23.88 5.72 -2.02
N ASP A 71 -24.50 4.75 -2.69
CA ASP A 71 -25.19 3.63 -2.06
C ASP A 71 -24.22 2.73 -1.28
N LEU A 72 -23.00 2.48 -1.79
CA LEU A 72 -21.96 1.77 -1.06
C LEU A 72 -21.50 2.56 0.17
N PHE A 73 -21.29 3.87 0.03
CA PHE A 73 -20.97 4.73 1.17
C PHE A 73 -22.09 4.77 2.21
N ALA A 74 -23.36 4.70 1.81
CA ALA A 74 -24.49 4.66 2.73
C ALA A 74 -24.59 3.30 3.43
N ARG A 75 -24.49 2.21 2.66
CA ARG A 75 -24.56 0.83 3.15
C ARG A 75 -23.49 0.52 4.18
N TYR A 76 -22.27 1.01 3.96
CA TYR A 76 -21.10 0.70 4.78
C TYR A 76 -20.60 1.89 5.61
N HIS A 77 -21.45 2.90 5.84
CA HIS A 77 -21.10 4.18 6.45
C HIS A 77 -20.14 4.07 7.66
N ASP A 78 -20.53 3.30 8.67
CA ASP A 78 -19.75 3.17 9.91
C ASP A 78 -18.62 2.15 9.82
N ARG A 79 -18.45 1.48 8.68
CA ARG A 79 -17.54 0.34 8.51
C ARG A 79 -16.37 0.64 7.60
N ILE A 80 -16.49 1.59 6.67
CA ILE A 80 -15.41 1.91 5.72
C ILE A 80 -14.22 2.49 6.47
N VAL A 81 -13.08 1.78 6.38
CA VAL A 81 -11.80 2.20 6.96
C VAL A 81 -10.78 2.59 5.89
N ALA A 82 -10.93 2.09 4.67
CA ALA A 82 -10.10 2.46 3.55
C ALA A 82 -10.94 2.50 2.26
N PHE A 83 -10.71 3.52 1.45
CA PHE A 83 -11.34 3.69 0.14
C PHE A 83 -10.25 3.75 -0.94
N HIS A 84 -10.36 2.89 -1.94
CA HIS A 84 -9.54 2.91 -3.16
C HIS A 84 -10.41 3.23 -4.36
N TYR A 85 -9.92 4.14 -5.17
CA TYR A 85 -10.43 4.40 -6.50
C TYR A 85 -9.34 4.18 -7.53
N GLY A 86 -9.61 3.36 -8.55
CA GLY A 86 -8.77 3.21 -9.74
C GLY A 86 -9.55 3.56 -11.01
N GLY A 87 -9.09 4.53 -11.78
CA GLY A 87 -9.78 4.97 -12.98
C GLY A 87 -9.25 6.29 -13.52
N HIS A 88 -9.97 6.88 -14.46
CA HIS A 88 -9.60 8.21 -14.94
C HIS A 88 -9.95 9.29 -13.92
N ALA A 89 -9.22 10.39 -14.00
CA ALA A 89 -9.62 11.65 -13.41
C ALA A 89 -9.25 12.78 -14.37
N GLN A 90 -10.06 13.82 -14.37
CA GLN A 90 -9.91 14.98 -15.24
C GLN A 90 -10.26 16.24 -14.44
N GLY A 91 -9.28 17.12 -14.28
CA GLY A 91 -9.46 18.37 -13.52
C GLY A 91 -9.90 18.11 -12.08
N ASP A 92 -11.12 18.53 -11.75
CA ASP A 92 -11.75 18.39 -10.44
C ASP A 92 -12.77 17.24 -10.38
N ALA A 93 -12.78 16.32 -11.34
CA ALA A 93 -13.67 15.16 -11.33
C ALA A 93 -12.95 13.79 -11.42
N LEU A 94 -13.39 12.82 -10.61
CA LEU A 94 -13.14 11.40 -10.88
C LEU A 94 -14.09 10.96 -11.99
N MET A 95 -13.61 10.18 -12.94
CA MET A 95 -14.45 9.67 -14.03
C MET A 95 -15.05 8.33 -13.64
N LEU A 96 -16.26 8.36 -13.13
CA LEU A 96 -17.08 7.18 -12.90
C LEU A 96 -17.71 6.72 -14.21
N GLU A 97 -18.64 5.77 -14.15
CA GLU A 97 -19.36 5.29 -15.32
C GLU A 97 -20.81 5.81 -15.32
N ASP A 98 -21.39 5.98 -16.51
CA ASP A 98 -22.83 6.06 -16.69
C ASP A 98 -23.42 4.68 -16.99
N ALA A 99 -24.75 4.61 -17.11
CA ALA A 99 -25.46 3.36 -17.38
C ALA A 99 -25.06 2.68 -18.72
N ASP A 100 -24.39 3.41 -19.62
CA ASP A 100 -23.89 2.90 -20.90
C ASP A 100 -22.37 2.56 -20.83
N GLY A 101 -21.74 2.67 -19.66
CA GLY A 101 -20.30 2.44 -19.44
C GLY A 101 -19.40 3.57 -19.96
N ARG A 102 -19.97 4.76 -20.23
CA ARG A 102 -19.18 5.93 -20.65
C ARG A 102 -18.70 6.72 -19.43
N PRO A 103 -17.57 7.44 -19.55
CA PRO A 103 -17.09 8.31 -18.47
C PRO A 103 -18.13 9.34 -18.03
N SER A 104 -18.39 9.39 -16.74
CA SER A 104 -19.29 10.33 -16.08
C SER A 104 -18.57 11.04 -14.93
N ALA A 105 -18.62 12.36 -14.90
CA ALA A 105 -17.86 13.16 -13.95
C ALA A 105 -18.49 13.11 -12.53
N ALA A 106 -17.70 12.68 -11.55
CA ALA A 106 -17.98 12.86 -10.13
C ALA A 106 -17.09 13.96 -9.55
N LEU A 107 -17.70 15.12 -9.27
CA LEU A 107 -17.00 16.31 -8.81
C LEU A 107 -16.39 16.14 -7.41
N ALA A 108 -15.20 16.71 -7.24
CA ALA A 108 -14.41 16.65 -6.02
C ALA A 108 -15.15 17.09 -4.77
N GLU A 109 -15.94 18.16 -4.84
CA GLU A 109 -16.65 18.73 -3.69
C GLU A 109 -17.64 17.72 -3.07
N GLY A 110 -18.47 17.09 -3.90
CA GLY A 110 -19.46 16.13 -3.45
C GLY A 110 -18.82 14.86 -2.88
N LEU A 111 -17.79 14.34 -3.55
CA LEU A 111 -17.07 13.16 -3.08
C LEU A 111 -16.30 13.45 -1.78
N ALA A 112 -15.67 14.62 -1.67
CA ALA A 112 -14.96 15.03 -0.48
C ALA A 112 -15.89 15.22 0.72
N GLY A 113 -17.02 15.88 0.51
CA GLY A 113 -18.06 16.00 1.53
C GLY A 113 -18.53 14.63 2.01
N ARG A 114 -18.76 13.68 1.08
CA ARG A 114 -19.22 12.35 1.45
C ARG A 114 -18.17 11.53 2.20
N LEU A 115 -16.91 11.53 1.74
CA LEU A 115 -15.81 10.83 2.42
C LEU A 115 -15.53 11.42 3.81
N GLY A 116 -15.64 12.74 3.96
CA GLY A 116 -15.52 13.42 5.25
C GLY A 116 -16.58 13.06 6.29
N MET A 117 -17.72 12.52 5.85
CA MET A 117 -18.78 12.04 6.74
C MET A 117 -18.53 10.61 7.27
N LEU A 118 -17.59 9.86 6.70
CA LEU A 118 -17.32 8.47 7.11
C LEU A 118 -16.50 8.44 8.41
N PRO A 119 -17.07 8.02 9.55
CA PRO A 119 -16.48 8.22 10.87
C PRO A 119 -15.19 7.42 11.12
N ASN A 120 -15.01 6.31 10.40
CA ASN A 120 -13.88 5.38 10.60
C ASN A 120 -12.88 5.39 9.44
N LEU A 121 -13.07 6.27 8.45
CA LEU A 121 -12.19 6.36 7.29
C LEU A 121 -10.78 6.75 7.71
N SER A 122 -9.83 5.89 7.41
CA SER A 122 -8.43 5.99 7.84
C SER A 122 -7.44 6.00 6.67
N LEU A 123 -7.91 5.81 5.45
CA LEU A 123 -7.11 5.90 4.23
C LEU A 123 -8.00 6.19 3.02
N VAL A 124 -7.58 7.16 2.20
CA VAL A 124 -8.13 7.39 0.85
C VAL A 124 -7.00 7.20 -0.15
N PHE A 125 -7.23 6.37 -1.16
CA PHE A 125 -6.28 6.12 -2.25
C PHE A 125 -6.96 6.45 -3.58
N LEU A 126 -6.53 7.51 -4.24
CA LEU A 126 -7.03 7.96 -5.54
C LEU A 126 -5.98 7.69 -6.62
N ASN A 127 -6.13 6.55 -7.30
CA ASN A 127 -5.30 6.17 -8.44
C ASN A 127 -5.93 6.63 -9.75
N GLY A 128 -6.01 7.96 -9.93
CA GLY A 128 -6.54 8.60 -11.12
C GLY A 128 -5.84 9.93 -11.40
N CYS A 129 -5.40 10.15 -12.64
CA CYS A 129 -4.51 11.27 -13.00
C CYS A 129 -5.10 12.65 -12.66
N THR A 130 -4.27 13.58 -12.16
CA THR A 130 -4.64 15.01 -11.99
C THR A 130 -5.62 15.30 -10.85
N THR A 131 -5.54 14.58 -9.72
CA THR A 131 -6.45 14.76 -8.57
C THR A 131 -6.07 15.92 -7.64
N ARG A 132 -5.21 16.86 -8.04
CA ARG A 132 -4.75 17.95 -7.15
C ARG A 132 -5.89 18.85 -6.62
N PRO A 133 -6.92 19.20 -7.42
CA PRO A 133 -8.11 19.86 -6.90
C PRO A 133 -8.90 19.00 -5.90
N HIS A 134 -8.99 17.68 -6.12
CA HIS A 134 -9.62 16.76 -5.17
C HIS A 134 -8.90 16.72 -3.85
N VAL A 135 -7.56 16.65 -3.86
CA VAL A 135 -6.77 16.68 -2.64
C VAL A 135 -7.07 17.93 -1.85
N THR A 136 -7.16 19.09 -2.51
CA THR A 136 -7.47 20.36 -1.83
C THR A 136 -8.86 20.34 -1.21
N ALA A 137 -9.89 19.88 -1.94
CA ALA A 137 -11.25 19.75 -1.42
C ALA A 137 -11.35 18.72 -0.28
N LEU A 138 -10.70 17.57 -0.43
CA LEU A 138 -10.64 16.50 0.57
C LEU A 138 -9.93 16.95 1.84
N GLN A 139 -8.84 17.72 1.72
CA GLN A 139 -8.11 18.24 2.88
C GLN A 139 -8.92 19.24 3.72
N VAL A 140 -10.08 19.72 3.25
CA VAL A 140 -10.98 20.56 4.05
C VAL A 140 -11.91 19.73 4.95
N GLY A 141 -12.32 18.54 4.50
CA GLY A 141 -13.38 17.76 5.17
C GLY A 141 -13.03 16.33 5.56
N CYS A 142 -11.96 15.76 5.03
CA CYS A 142 -11.55 14.38 5.24
C CYS A 142 -10.27 14.33 6.08
N GLN A 143 -10.36 13.74 7.28
CA GLN A 143 -9.23 13.61 8.20
C GLN A 143 -8.30 12.44 7.87
N ALA A 144 -8.72 11.53 7.00
CA ALA A 144 -7.89 10.41 6.57
C ALA A 144 -6.69 10.90 5.73
N PRO A 145 -5.51 10.25 5.83
CA PRO A 145 -4.44 10.44 4.85
C PRO A 145 -4.93 10.11 3.45
N ILE A 146 -4.58 10.96 2.49
CA ILE A 146 -4.98 10.83 1.08
C ILE A 146 -3.72 10.57 0.25
N ILE A 147 -3.68 9.42 -0.42
CA ILE A 147 -2.69 9.12 -1.46
C ILE A 147 -3.35 9.42 -2.79
N ALA A 148 -2.72 10.23 -3.63
CA ALA A 148 -3.32 10.62 -4.90
C ALA A 148 -2.28 10.83 -6.00
N THR A 149 -2.64 10.54 -7.26
CA THR A 149 -1.83 10.87 -8.43
C THR A 149 -2.08 12.31 -8.89
N GLU A 150 -1.12 13.20 -8.66
CA GLU A 150 -1.29 14.64 -8.92
C GLU A 150 -1.16 15.05 -10.39
N ARG A 151 -0.72 14.12 -11.25
CA ARG A 151 -0.46 14.35 -12.68
C ARG A 151 -0.64 13.06 -13.46
N ALA A 152 -0.54 13.14 -14.79
CA ALA A 152 -0.66 11.98 -15.65
C ALA A 152 0.35 10.89 -15.25
N ILE A 153 -0.08 9.63 -15.37
CA ILE A 153 0.71 8.44 -15.09
C ILE A 153 0.40 7.33 -16.10
N VAL A 154 1.39 6.50 -16.42
CA VAL A 154 1.14 5.28 -17.19
C VAL A 154 0.46 4.24 -16.30
N ASP A 155 -0.65 3.72 -16.81
CA ASP A 155 -1.51 2.69 -16.20
C ASP A 155 -0.72 1.53 -15.56
N ALA A 156 0.25 0.95 -16.26
CA ALA A 156 1.08 -0.13 -15.72
C ALA A 156 1.93 0.27 -14.51
N VAL A 157 2.37 1.52 -14.44
CA VAL A 157 3.14 2.02 -13.28
C VAL A 157 2.19 2.31 -12.12
N ALA A 158 1.00 2.83 -12.41
CA ALA A 158 -0.04 3.04 -11.40
C ALA A 158 -0.43 1.73 -10.70
N THR A 159 -0.62 0.67 -11.49
CA THR A 159 -0.87 -0.69 -11.01
C THR A 159 0.27 -1.21 -10.12
N GLN A 160 1.53 -1.03 -10.53
CA GLN A 160 2.69 -1.51 -9.77
C GLN A 160 2.82 -0.83 -8.41
N PHE A 161 2.59 0.47 -8.36
CA PHE A 161 2.62 1.25 -7.12
C PHE A 161 1.53 0.77 -6.16
N ALA A 162 0.28 0.68 -6.61
CA ALA A 162 -0.84 0.20 -5.79
C ALA A 162 -0.60 -1.22 -5.27
N ARG A 163 -0.13 -2.14 -6.12
CA ARG A 163 0.25 -3.50 -5.73
C ARG A 163 1.28 -3.51 -4.60
N ARG A 164 2.37 -2.74 -4.71
CA ARG A 164 3.41 -2.71 -3.66
C ARG A 164 2.85 -2.11 -2.37
N PHE A 165 2.15 -0.99 -2.48
CA PHE A 165 1.53 -0.32 -1.34
C PHE A 165 0.63 -1.28 -0.53
N TYR A 166 -0.33 -1.94 -1.19
CA TYR A 166 -1.26 -2.84 -0.49
C TYR A 166 -0.59 -4.10 0.05
N ARG A 167 0.46 -4.63 -0.62
CA ARG A 167 1.25 -5.75 -0.08
C ARG A 167 1.92 -5.38 1.23
N ASP A 168 2.47 -4.18 1.33
CA ASP A 168 3.16 -3.73 2.53
C ASP A 168 2.19 -3.33 3.63
N LEU A 169 1.08 -2.67 3.27
CA LEU A 169 0.01 -2.38 4.21
C LEU A 169 -0.57 -3.69 4.82
N ALA A 170 -0.82 -4.72 4.01
CA ALA A 170 -1.28 -6.03 4.48
C ALA A 170 -0.24 -6.78 5.35
N ARG A 171 1.04 -6.42 5.26
CA ARG A 171 2.11 -6.91 6.15
C ARG A 171 2.15 -6.18 7.49
N GLY A 172 1.37 -5.12 7.67
CA GLY A 172 1.29 -4.34 8.90
C GLY A 172 2.21 -3.12 8.93
N LEU A 173 2.77 -2.73 7.78
CA LEU A 173 3.46 -1.44 7.67
C LEU A 173 2.45 -0.30 7.86
N THR A 174 2.97 0.85 8.28
CA THR A 174 2.18 2.08 8.33
C THR A 174 1.86 2.57 6.92
N VAL A 175 0.86 3.44 6.77
CA VAL A 175 0.57 4.11 5.48
C VAL A 175 1.81 4.83 4.95
N GLY A 176 2.54 5.52 5.83
CA GLY A 176 3.78 6.22 5.47
C GLY A 176 4.85 5.28 4.94
N ASP A 177 5.13 4.20 5.67
CA ASP A 177 6.16 3.22 5.26
C ASP A 177 5.76 2.48 3.99
N ALA A 178 4.48 2.11 3.84
CA ALA A 178 3.97 1.44 2.64
C ALA A 178 4.04 2.35 1.41
N PHE A 179 3.73 3.65 1.56
CA PHE A 179 3.86 4.64 0.49
C PHE A 179 5.31 4.80 0.07
N GLN A 180 6.22 5.03 1.01
CA GLN A 180 7.66 5.19 0.73
C GLN A 180 8.24 3.94 0.05
N SER A 181 7.84 2.77 0.52
CA SER A 181 8.27 1.49 -0.03
C SER A 181 7.80 1.27 -1.47
N ALA A 182 6.55 1.66 -1.79
CA ALA A 182 6.02 1.64 -3.16
C ALA A 182 6.74 2.63 -4.08
N GLU A 183 7.02 3.84 -3.58
CA GLU A 183 7.80 4.84 -4.31
C GLU A 183 9.20 4.33 -4.67
N LEU A 184 9.91 3.73 -3.70
CA LEU A 184 11.24 3.19 -3.92
C LEU A 184 11.25 2.04 -4.94
N GLU A 185 10.23 1.17 -4.92
CA GLU A 185 10.12 0.09 -5.92
C GLU A 185 9.96 0.64 -7.33
N VAL A 186 9.01 1.56 -7.53
CA VAL A 186 8.78 2.19 -8.84
C VAL A 186 10.03 2.91 -9.32
N ARG A 187 10.64 3.76 -8.49
CA ARG A 187 11.86 4.49 -8.84
C ARG A 187 13.02 3.56 -9.23
N THR A 188 13.14 2.40 -8.59
CA THR A 188 14.18 1.40 -8.89
C THR A 188 13.95 0.72 -10.24
N GLN A 189 12.69 0.44 -10.59
CA GLN A 189 12.34 -0.27 -11.83
C GLN A 189 12.36 0.63 -13.07
N LEU A 190 12.29 1.95 -12.88
CA LEU A 190 12.49 2.94 -13.92
C LEU A 190 13.99 3.01 -14.32
N ARG A 191 14.39 2.15 -15.26
CA ARG A 191 15.79 1.73 -15.51
C ARG A 191 16.85 2.78 -15.90
N ARG A 192 16.56 4.09 -16.04
CA ARG A 192 17.60 5.11 -16.31
C ARG A 192 17.23 6.52 -15.81
N PRO A 193 18.13 7.23 -15.11
CA PRO A 193 17.96 8.66 -14.84
C PRO A 193 17.88 9.42 -16.18
N GLY A 194 16.76 10.10 -16.44
CA GLY A 194 16.55 10.93 -17.63
C GLY A 194 15.67 10.34 -18.74
N GLU A 195 15.62 9.02 -18.92
CA GLU A 195 14.72 8.33 -19.88
C GLU A 195 13.50 7.67 -19.19
N ALA A 196 13.58 7.48 -17.87
CA ALA A 196 12.54 6.89 -17.01
C ALA A 196 11.16 7.54 -17.11
N TRP A 197 11.11 8.85 -17.33
CA TRP A 197 9.89 9.63 -17.09
C TRP A 197 8.90 9.63 -18.25
N ARG A 198 9.32 9.19 -19.45
CA ARG A 198 8.40 8.87 -20.56
C ARG A 198 7.46 7.71 -20.23
N MET A 199 7.82 6.86 -19.26
CA MET A 199 6.96 5.79 -18.75
C MET A 199 6.00 6.26 -17.66
N LEU A 200 5.97 7.55 -17.31
CA LEU A 200 4.99 8.12 -16.39
C LEU A 200 4.06 9.11 -17.09
N LEU A 201 4.15 9.35 -18.40
CA LEU A 201 3.28 10.30 -19.08
C LEU A 201 2.89 9.73 -20.45
N PRO A 202 1.60 9.79 -20.83
CA PRO A 202 1.26 9.86 -22.25
C PRO A 202 1.99 11.07 -22.85
N VAL A 203 2.52 10.94 -24.06
CA VAL A 203 3.30 11.99 -24.72
C VAL A 203 2.47 13.28 -24.84
N GLN A 204 2.84 14.26 -24.00
CA GLN A 204 2.62 15.72 -24.00
C GLN A 204 2.08 16.27 -22.66
N ALA A 205 2.75 17.35 -22.22
CA ALA A 205 2.48 18.28 -21.11
C ALA A 205 3.10 17.98 -19.72
N ALA A 206 3.85 18.99 -19.24
CA ALA A 206 4.57 19.16 -17.97
C ALA A 206 6.00 18.58 -17.87
N PRO A 207 6.96 19.31 -17.24
CA PRO A 207 8.32 18.84 -17.05
C PRO A 207 8.32 17.57 -16.19
N ALA A 208 9.08 16.59 -16.66
CA ALA A 208 9.07 15.19 -16.23
C ALA A 208 9.94 14.92 -14.99
N THR A 209 10.13 15.92 -14.11
CA THR A 209 11.13 15.88 -13.04
C THR A 209 10.55 15.63 -11.64
N GLU A 210 9.22 15.61 -11.50
CA GLU A 210 8.54 15.49 -10.20
C GLU A 210 7.81 14.15 -10.08
N TRP A 211 7.87 13.57 -8.88
CA TRP A 211 7.20 12.33 -8.50
C TRP A 211 5.67 12.47 -8.63
N PRO A 212 4.94 11.54 -9.27
CA PRO A 212 3.55 11.76 -9.65
C PRO A 212 2.53 11.49 -8.53
N TRP A 213 2.93 10.90 -7.40
CA TRP A 213 2.05 10.70 -6.24
C TRP A 213 2.32 11.69 -5.12
N GLY A 214 1.26 12.16 -4.48
CA GLY A 214 1.30 12.86 -3.21
C GLY A 214 0.70 12.01 -2.08
N LEU A 215 1.27 12.14 -0.88
CA LEU A 215 0.69 11.67 0.38
C LEU A 215 0.33 12.90 1.21
N HIS A 216 -0.96 13.16 1.36
CA HIS A 216 -1.50 14.38 1.95
C HIS A 216 -2.12 14.09 3.30
N LEU A 217 -1.78 14.92 4.28
CA LEU A 217 -2.31 14.83 5.63
C LEU A 217 -3.23 16.01 5.90
N HIS A 218 -4.26 15.72 6.70
CA HIS A 218 -5.10 16.74 7.29
C HIS A 218 -4.39 17.36 8.50
N THR A 219 -4.51 18.67 8.69
CA THR A 219 -3.85 19.38 9.80
C THR A 219 -4.29 18.88 11.19
N GLN A 220 -5.55 18.44 11.29
CA GLN A 220 -6.10 17.83 12.51
C GLN A 220 -5.69 16.36 12.73
N ASN A 221 -5.07 15.71 11.74
CA ASN A 221 -4.60 14.32 11.84
C ASN A 221 -3.15 14.18 11.33
N PRO A 222 -2.16 14.80 12.00
CA PRO A 222 -0.77 14.77 11.56
C PRO A 222 -0.13 13.38 11.69
N ARG A 223 -0.74 12.46 12.44
CA ARG A 223 -0.29 11.07 12.61
C ARG A 223 -1.06 10.08 11.73
N GLY A 224 -1.83 10.58 10.75
CA GLY A 224 -2.58 9.74 9.83
C GLY A 224 -1.69 8.71 9.11
N THR A 225 -0.42 9.05 8.85
CA THR A 225 0.55 8.12 8.27
C THR A 225 0.88 6.92 9.14
N ASP A 226 0.70 7.00 10.47
CA ASP A 226 1.01 5.93 11.43
C ASP A 226 -0.05 4.82 11.41
N TRP A 227 -1.19 5.05 10.75
CA TRP A 227 -2.24 4.05 10.59
C TRP A 227 -1.71 2.82 9.85
N ARG A 228 -2.19 1.65 10.24
CA ARG A 228 -1.84 0.35 9.67
C ARG A 228 -3.08 -0.54 9.70
N LEU A 229 -3.15 -1.55 8.85
CA LEU A 229 -4.16 -2.60 9.01
C LEU A 229 -3.90 -3.31 10.35
N HIS A 230 -4.79 -3.12 11.31
CA HIS A 230 -4.79 -3.85 12.56
C HIS A 230 -4.89 -5.34 12.25
N ARG A 231 -4.06 -6.15 12.90
CA ARG A 231 -4.30 -7.58 13.03
C ARG A 231 -4.92 -7.84 14.40
N ARG A 232 -6.12 -8.39 14.44
CA ARG A 232 -6.67 -9.12 15.59
C ARG A 232 -5.66 -10.20 15.88
N ARG A 233 -4.95 -10.07 17.00
CA ARG A 233 -4.21 -11.20 17.56
C ARG A 233 -5.22 -12.34 17.69
N ALA A 234 -4.93 -13.50 17.09
CA ALA A 234 -5.72 -14.69 17.32
C ALA A 234 -5.89 -14.85 18.85
N PRO A 235 -7.12 -15.09 19.34
CA PRO A 235 -7.33 -15.27 20.77
C PRO A 235 -6.53 -16.50 21.22
N TRP A 236 -5.45 -16.27 21.95
CA TRP A 236 -4.69 -17.30 22.64
C TRP A 236 -5.48 -17.69 23.90
N SER A 237 -6.55 -18.46 23.72
CA SER A 237 -7.25 -19.22 24.76
C SER A 237 -8.36 -20.02 24.04
N ARG A 238 -8.26 -21.34 23.95
CA ARG A 238 -8.28 -22.27 25.08
C ARG A 238 -7.26 -23.37 24.86
N LEU A 239 -6.12 -23.30 25.56
CA LEU A 239 -5.55 -24.54 26.05
C LEU A 239 -6.65 -25.13 26.93
N ALA A 240 -7.25 -26.23 26.48
CA ALA A 240 -8.00 -27.09 27.37
C ALA A 240 -7.00 -27.55 28.44
N VAL A 241 -6.98 -26.86 29.58
CA VAL A 241 -6.63 -27.51 30.84
C VAL A 241 -7.77 -28.48 31.08
N GLY A 242 -7.68 -29.63 30.41
CA GLY A 242 -8.51 -30.78 30.70
C GLY A 242 -8.24 -31.14 32.14
N ALA A 243 -9.28 -31.01 32.95
CA ALA A 243 -9.33 -31.52 34.30
C ALA A 243 -8.84 -32.98 34.31
N VAL A 244 -7.66 -33.23 34.89
CA VAL A 244 -7.41 -34.53 35.51
C VAL A 244 -8.04 -34.42 36.89
N GLY A 245 -9.20 -35.05 37.00
CA GLY A 245 -10.03 -35.08 38.19
C GLY A 245 -9.27 -35.57 39.42
N GLY A 246 -9.70 -35.05 40.56
CA GLY A 246 -9.22 -35.43 41.87
C GLY A 246 -9.38 -36.92 42.12
N LEU A 247 -8.34 -37.51 42.71
CA LEU A 247 -8.43 -38.69 43.53
C LEU A 247 -8.01 -38.27 44.93
N ALA A 248 -9.00 -38.22 45.82
CA ALA A 248 -8.79 -38.15 47.25
C ALA A 248 -8.13 -39.46 47.71
N VAL A 249 -6.97 -39.35 48.36
CA VAL A 249 -6.47 -40.38 49.27
C VAL A 249 -6.15 -39.70 50.59
N ALA A 250 -7.01 -39.95 51.58
CA ALA A 250 -6.71 -39.71 52.97
C ALA A 250 -5.78 -40.83 53.47
N GLY A 251 -4.76 -40.49 54.26
CA GLY A 251 -4.16 -41.46 55.18
C GLY A 251 -2.68 -41.32 55.50
N LEU A 252 -2.41 -40.74 56.68
CA LEU A 252 -1.44 -41.15 57.70
C LEU A 252 0.08 -40.95 57.54
N ILE A 253 0.59 -40.25 58.58
CA ILE A 253 1.81 -40.45 59.37
C ILE A 253 3.11 -39.87 58.80
N GLY A 254 3.78 -39.10 59.67
CA GLY A 254 5.03 -38.41 59.37
C GLY A 254 6.28 -39.20 59.73
N ALA A 255 7.43 -38.59 59.45
CA ALA A 255 8.67 -38.68 60.22
C ALA A 255 9.75 -37.84 59.53
N THR A 256 10.46 -37.09 60.36
CA THR A 256 11.70 -36.36 60.16
C THR A 256 12.83 -37.25 59.61
N LEU A 257 13.71 -36.73 58.74
CA LEU A 257 15.19 -36.77 58.92
C LEU A 257 15.97 -36.14 57.76
N MET A 258 17.07 -35.48 58.16
CA MET A 258 18.11 -34.87 57.34
C MET A 258 18.94 -35.89 56.56
N ALA A 259 19.47 -35.48 55.39
CA ALA A 259 20.82 -35.86 54.97
C ALA A 259 21.36 -34.90 53.90
N ALA A 260 22.57 -34.40 54.14
CA ALA A 260 23.41 -33.65 53.23
C ALA A 260 24.00 -34.54 52.13
N GLY A 261 24.35 -33.95 50.99
CA GLY A 261 25.11 -34.61 49.93
C GLY A 261 25.55 -33.63 48.85
N MET A 262 26.78 -33.17 48.95
CA MET A 262 27.51 -32.39 47.94
C MET A 262 27.67 -33.18 46.63
N ILE A 263 27.82 -32.49 45.48
CA ILE A 263 28.94 -32.61 44.53
C ILE A 263 28.65 -31.81 43.23
N SER A 264 29.47 -30.77 43.06
CA SER A 264 30.11 -30.16 41.89
C SER A 264 29.47 -30.13 40.48
N GLN A 265 29.38 -28.90 39.98
CA GLN A 265 29.30 -28.51 38.56
C GLN A 265 30.66 -28.69 37.84
N PRO A 266 30.69 -28.87 36.51
CA PRO A 266 31.87 -28.55 35.70
C PRO A 266 31.67 -27.30 34.82
N THR A 267 32.62 -26.37 34.93
CA THR A 267 32.87 -25.22 34.04
C THR A 267 33.70 -25.60 32.79
N PRO A 268 33.74 -24.77 31.73
CA PRO A 268 34.24 -25.13 30.40
C PRO A 268 35.73 -24.80 30.22
N PRO A 269 36.41 -25.36 29.19
CA PRO A 269 37.78 -24.96 28.87
C PRO A 269 37.82 -23.83 27.83
N SER A 270 38.59 -22.81 28.19
CA SER A 270 39.20 -21.77 27.36
C SER A 270 40.37 -22.29 26.52
N GLY A 271 40.56 -21.78 25.30
CA GLY A 271 41.83 -21.94 24.58
C GLY A 271 41.83 -21.40 23.13
N ARG A 272 42.57 -20.31 22.92
CA ARG A 272 43.06 -19.72 21.65
C ARG A 272 44.53 -19.29 21.93
N PRO A 273 45.39 -18.88 20.96
CA PRO A 273 45.57 -19.17 19.52
C PRO A 273 47.04 -19.68 19.27
N PRO A 274 47.70 -19.60 18.08
CA PRO A 274 48.13 -18.33 17.44
C PRO A 274 48.01 -18.28 15.89
N ASP A 275 48.38 -17.10 15.38
CA ASP A 275 48.27 -16.52 14.04
C ASP A 275 48.91 -17.26 12.86
N ALA A 276 48.36 -17.03 11.65
CA ALA A 276 49.13 -16.84 10.43
C ALA A 276 48.27 -16.18 9.32
N ALA A 277 48.70 -15.01 8.87
CA ALA A 277 48.40 -14.39 7.57
C ALA A 277 49.71 -13.81 7.03
N PRO A 278 49.82 -13.39 5.76
CA PRO A 278 49.29 -13.91 4.49
C PRO A 278 50.47 -14.18 3.51
N PRO A 279 50.22 -14.34 2.19
CA PRO A 279 51.20 -13.84 1.23
C PRO A 279 50.62 -12.79 0.26
N THR A 280 51.45 -11.77 0.06
CA THR A 280 51.40 -10.70 -0.95
C THR A 280 52.24 -11.05 -2.19
N MET A 281 52.09 -10.22 -3.25
CA MET A 281 52.87 -10.06 -4.50
C MET A 281 52.28 -10.75 -5.75
N ASP A 282 52.20 -10.12 -6.93
CA ASP A 282 52.59 -8.77 -7.40
C ASP A 282 51.87 -8.47 -8.76
N PRO A 283 51.85 -7.20 -9.24
CA PRO A 283 51.24 -6.76 -10.48
C PRO A 283 52.26 -6.73 -11.65
N GLY A 284 51.78 -6.71 -12.90
CA GLY A 284 52.66 -6.36 -14.02
C GLY A 284 52.13 -6.66 -15.42
N GLY A 285 51.90 -5.58 -16.19
CA GLY A 285 52.03 -5.52 -17.66
C GLY A 285 50.81 -5.95 -18.47
N GLY A 286 50.36 -5.24 -19.51
CA GLY A 286 50.87 -4.05 -20.17
C GLY A 286 50.35 -3.98 -21.61
N ALA A 287 49.82 -2.81 -21.96
CA ALA A 287 49.90 -2.12 -23.26
C ALA A 287 49.02 -2.53 -24.47
N ARG A 288 48.71 -1.45 -25.23
CA ARG A 288 48.23 -1.29 -26.62
C ARG A 288 46.70 -1.33 -26.76
N GLY A 289 45.99 -0.27 -27.14
CA GLY A 289 46.31 0.89 -27.95
C GLY A 289 45.50 0.80 -29.25
N MET A 290 44.49 1.67 -29.44
CA MET A 290 43.99 2.17 -30.74
C MET A 290 42.68 2.97 -30.56
N SER A 291 42.78 4.29 -30.69
CA SER A 291 41.76 5.14 -31.34
C SER A 291 42.09 5.23 -32.84
N PRO A 292 41.32 5.89 -33.74
CA PRO A 292 39.94 6.42 -33.72
C PRO A 292 39.15 5.89 -34.99
N PRO A 293 38.13 6.52 -35.63
CA PRO A 293 38.01 7.94 -36.03
C PRO A 293 36.67 8.64 -35.69
N ALA A 294 36.71 9.96 -35.86
CA ALA A 294 35.64 10.92 -35.74
C ALA A 294 34.52 10.73 -36.80
N ALA A 295 33.28 10.94 -36.39
CA ALA A 295 32.19 11.42 -37.24
C ALA A 295 31.95 12.88 -36.79
N GLY A 296 32.01 13.90 -37.63
CA GLY A 296 31.50 13.99 -38.99
C GLY A 296 30.22 14.83 -38.90
N ASP A 297 30.37 16.15 -38.90
CA ASP A 297 29.30 17.14 -38.86
C ASP A 297 28.27 16.90 -39.97
N ALA A 298 27.01 16.66 -39.59
CA ALA A 298 25.88 16.62 -40.51
C ALA A 298 25.16 17.97 -40.47
N ALA A 299 25.18 18.67 -41.61
CA ALA A 299 24.44 19.91 -41.85
C ALA A 299 22.91 19.68 -41.83
N PRO A 300 22.09 20.66 -41.41
CA PRO A 300 20.64 20.56 -41.42
C PRO A 300 20.04 20.70 -42.84
N PRO A 301 18.88 20.07 -43.10
CA PRO A 301 18.20 20.14 -44.41
C PRO A 301 17.52 21.50 -44.65
N PRO A 302 17.26 21.87 -45.92
CA PRO A 302 16.68 23.16 -46.28
C PRO A 302 15.18 23.24 -45.92
N VAL A 303 14.77 24.45 -45.54
CA VAL A 303 13.37 24.86 -45.31
C VAL A 303 12.70 25.11 -46.68
N PRO A 304 11.48 24.60 -46.93
CA PRO A 304 10.72 24.94 -48.13
C PRO A 304 10.02 26.30 -48.00
N ASP A 305 9.98 27.04 -49.11
CA ASP A 305 9.31 28.33 -49.32
C ASP A 305 7.79 28.31 -49.07
#